data_AF-A0A937X877-F1
#
_entry.id   AF-A0A937X877-F1
#
_cell.length_a   1.000
_cell.length_b   1.000
_cell.length_c   1.000
_cell.angle_alpha   90.00
_cell.angle_beta   90.00
_cell.angle_gamma   90.00
#
_symmetry.space_group_name_H-M   'P 1'
#
loop_
_entity.id
_entity.type
_entity.pdbx_description
1 polymer ?
#
loop_
_entity_poly.entity_id
_entity_poly.type
_entity_poly.pdbx_seq_one_letter_code
_entity_poly.pdbx_strand_id
1 'polypeptide(L)'
;IPPIVVNCVILGRAEAFAARNPVHLAAADGLGIGLGFTLSLALIGAIREVLGQGTFLGHGVFGPGFEPFAFLAQAPGAFVALGVLLFVMNAYDRFRSRMRA
;
A
#
# COMPACT_ATOMS: atom_id res chain seq x y z
N ILE A 1 -12.55 -6.04 -13.14
CA ILE A 1 -12.66 -7.48 -12.80
C ILE A 1 -11.47 -8.29 -13.35
N PRO A 2 -11.08 -8.19 -14.64
CA PRO A 2 -9.90 -8.89 -15.16
C PRO A 2 -8.57 -8.69 -14.39
N PRO A 3 -8.21 -7.49 -13.89
CA PRO A 3 -6.93 -7.29 -13.21
C PRO A 3 -6.84 -7.96 -11.83
N ILE A 4 -7.96 -8.40 -11.26
CA ILE A 4 -7.99 -9.06 -9.96
C ILE A 4 -7.55 -10.52 -10.12
N VAL A 5 -8.06 -11.21 -11.15
CA VAL A 5 -7.73 -12.63 -11.39
C VAL A 5 -6.28 -12.83 -11.87
N VAL A 6 -5.69 -11.84 -12.54
CA VAL A 6 -4.29 -11.87 -12.98
C VAL A 6 -3.35 -11.12 -12.02
N ASN A 7 -3.80 -10.78 -10.83
CA ASN A 7 -2.95 -10.08 -9.87
C ASN A 7 -1.79 -10.98 -9.43
N CYS A 8 -0.56 -10.46 -9.58
CA CYS A 8 0.66 -11.23 -9.30
C CYS A 8 0.80 -11.68 -7.84
N VAL A 9 0.27 -10.91 -6.88
CA VAL A 9 0.31 -11.28 -5.45
C VAL A 9 -0.58 -12.48 -5.19
N ILE A 10 -1.77 -12.53 -5.80
CA ILE A 10 -2.71 -13.62 -5.63
C ILE A 10 -2.15 -14.90 -6.26
N LEU A 11 -1.71 -14.83 -7.53
CA LEU A 11 -1.10 -15.98 -8.22
C LEU A 11 0.16 -16.46 -7.48
N GLY A 12 1.04 -15.55 -7.09
CA GLY A 12 2.28 -15.90 -6.38
C GLY A 12 2.05 -16.59 -5.04
N ARG A 13 1.06 -16.16 -4.24
CA ARG A 13 0.73 -16.85 -2.97
C ARG A 13 0.00 -18.17 -3.20
N ALA A 14 -0.85 -18.25 -4.21
CA ALA A 14 -1.53 -19.49 -4.57
C ALA A 14 -0.53 -20.60 -4.95
N GLU A 15 0.47 -20.26 -5.77
CA GLU A 15 1.50 -21.20 -6.22
C GLU A 15 2.51 -21.54 -5.12
N ALA A 16 2.97 -20.55 -4.34
CA ALA A 16 4.03 -20.75 -3.36
C ALA A 16 3.55 -21.34 -2.02
N PHE A 17 2.34 -21.00 -1.57
CA PHE A 17 1.87 -21.36 -0.22
C PHE A 17 0.60 -22.21 -0.24
N ALA A 18 -0.44 -21.80 -0.96
CA ALA A 18 -1.72 -22.53 -0.93
C ALA A 18 -1.62 -23.95 -1.51
N ALA A 19 -0.80 -24.15 -2.54
CA ALA A 19 -0.61 -25.46 -3.18
C ALA A 19 0.05 -26.53 -2.28
N ARG A 20 0.72 -26.13 -1.20
CA ARG A 20 1.52 -27.03 -0.34
C ARG A 20 1.07 -27.09 1.12
N ASN A 21 0.01 -26.37 1.49
CA ASN A 21 -0.46 -26.25 2.88
C ASN A 21 -1.95 -26.62 3.00
N PRO A 22 -2.40 -27.06 4.18
CA PRO A 22 -3.82 -27.33 4.40
C PRO A 22 -4.66 -26.05 4.33
N VAL A 23 -5.94 -26.20 4.00
CA VAL A 23 -6.87 -25.10 3.68
C VAL A 23 -6.95 -24.02 4.77
N HIS A 24 -6.93 -24.41 6.05
CA HIS A 24 -7.01 -23.45 7.17
C HIS A 24 -5.79 -22.52 7.25
N LEU A 25 -4.58 -23.03 6.99
CA LEU A 25 -3.36 -22.22 6.93
C LEU A 25 -3.35 -21.32 5.69
N ALA A 26 -3.77 -21.86 4.54
CA ALA A 26 -3.88 -21.09 3.30
C ALA A 26 -4.91 -19.94 3.41
N ALA A 27 -6.02 -20.16 4.10
CA ALA A 27 -7.02 -19.13 4.37
C ALA A 27 -6.47 -18.02 5.27
N ALA A 28 -5.75 -18.38 6.34
CA ALA A 28 -5.10 -17.40 7.22
C ALA A 28 -4.04 -16.57 6.47
N ASP A 29 -3.26 -17.18 5.59
CA ASP A 29 -2.29 -16.49 4.73
C ASP A 29 -2.96 -15.50 3.75
N GLY A 30 -4.00 -15.97 3.05
CA GLY A 30 -4.76 -15.13 2.13
C GLY A 30 -5.38 -13.92 2.82
N LEU A 31 -5.92 -14.10 4.04
CA LEU A 31 -6.43 -12.99 4.86
C LEU A 31 -5.31 -12.02 5.27
N GLY A 32 -4.17 -12.54 5.74
CA GLY A 32 -3.04 -11.71 6.14
C GLY A 32 -2.48 -10.86 5.00
N ILE A 33 -2.22 -11.48 3.85
CA ILE A 33 -1.70 -10.80 2.65
C ILE A 33 -2.75 -9.82 2.09
N GLY A 34 -4.02 -10.22 2.03
CA GLY A 34 -5.11 -9.36 1.57
C GLY A 34 -5.27 -8.11 2.43
N LEU A 35 -5.32 -8.26 3.76
CA LEU A 35 -5.42 -7.14 4.69
C LEU A 35 -4.20 -6.21 4.61
N GLY A 36 -2.99 -6.76 4.54
CA GLY A 36 -1.77 -5.98 4.37
C GLY A 36 -1.75 -5.18 3.06
N PHE A 37 -2.22 -5.80 1.96
CA PHE A 37 -2.32 -5.14 0.67
C PHE A 37 -3.35 -4.00 0.68
N THR A 38 -4.53 -4.23 1.24
CA THR A 38 -5.57 -3.21 1.39
C THR A 38 -5.10 -2.04 2.26
N LEU A 39 -4.46 -2.30 3.40
CA LEU A 39 -3.92 -1.26 4.27
C LEU A 39 -2.83 -0.43 3.58
N SER A 40 -1.94 -1.10 2.85
CA SER A 40 -0.88 -0.43 2.09
C SER A 40 -1.45 0.49 1.01
N LEU A 41 -2.42 0.00 0.23
CA LEU A 41 -3.09 0.80 -0.79
C LEU A 41 -3.91 1.95 -0.21
N ALA A 42 -4.59 1.72 0.92
CA ALA A 42 -5.35 2.76 1.62
C ALA A 42 -4.44 3.89 2.10
N LEU A 43 -3.29 3.56 2.67
CA LEU A 43 -2.31 4.55 3.12
C LEU A 43 -1.71 5.35 1.95
N ILE A 44 -1.31 4.67 0.88
CA ILE A 44 -0.80 5.34 -0.33
C ILE A 44 -1.89 6.21 -0.95
N GLY A 45 -3.13 5.73 -1.00
CA GLY A 45 -4.29 6.47 -1.49
C GLY A 45 -4.56 7.73 -0.67
N ALA A 46 -4.56 7.62 0.66
CA ALA A 46 -4.77 8.75 1.56
C ALA A 46 -3.69 9.83 1.37
N ILE A 47 -2.41 9.45 1.30
CA ILE A 47 -1.31 10.39 1.03
C ILE A 47 -1.51 11.08 -0.32
N ARG A 48 -1.93 10.32 -1.34
CA ARG A 48 -2.17 10.86 -2.69
C ARG A 48 -3.40 11.75 -2.80
N GLU A 49 -4.43 11.50 -2.00
CA GLU A 49 -5.62 12.35 -1.94
C GLU A 49 -5.27 13.71 -1.30
N VAL A 50 -4.60 13.67 -0.15
CA VAL A 50 -4.20 14.88 0.60
C VAL A 50 -3.25 15.75 -0.20
N LEU A 51 -2.21 15.15 -0.81
CA LEU A 51 -1.17 15.91 -1.50
C LEU A 51 -1.50 16.20 -2.98
N GLY A 52 -2.23 15.30 -3.64
CA GLY A 52 -2.55 15.40 -5.07
C GLY A 52 -3.81 16.20 -5.36
N GLN A 53 -4.79 16.21 -4.46
CA GLN A 53 -6.09 16.88 -4.64
C GLN A 53 -6.41 17.90 -3.54
N GLY A 54 -5.66 17.90 -2.43
CA GLY A 54 -5.93 18.81 -1.30
C GLY A 54 -7.15 18.42 -0.47
N THR A 55 -7.67 17.20 -0.68
CA THR A 55 -8.85 16.67 -0.01
C THR A 55 -8.50 15.47 0.86
N PHE A 56 -9.30 15.23 1.88
CA PHE A 56 -9.23 14.01 2.67
C PHE A 56 -10.65 13.47 2.84
N LEU A 57 -10.88 12.25 2.35
CA LEU A 57 -12.20 11.61 2.32
C LEU A 57 -13.26 12.49 1.62
N GLY A 58 -12.84 13.23 0.58
CA GLY A 58 -13.71 14.15 -0.16
C GLY A 58 -13.99 15.49 0.52
N HIS A 59 -13.47 15.74 1.72
CA HIS A 59 -13.53 17.06 2.35
C HIS A 59 -12.27 17.86 2.03
N GLY A 60 -12.43 19.11 1.56
CA GLY A 60 -11.30 20.01 1.33
C GLY A 60 -10.60 20.36 2.63
N VAL A 61 -9.33 19.96 2.76
CA VAL A 61 -8.53 20.19 3.97
C VAL A 61 -7.72 21.48 3.85
N PHE A 62 -7.35 21.86 2.62
CA PHE A 62 -6.58 23.07 2.37
C PHE A 62 -7.46 24.22 1.84
N GLY A 63 -7.17 25.43 2.30
CA GLY A 63 -7.88 26.65 1.92
C GLY A 63 -7.62 27.09 0.46
N PRO A 64 -8.18 28.23 0.02
CA PRO A 64 -8.26 28.64 -1.39
C PRO A 64 -6.91 28.93 -2.10
N GLY A 65 -5.78 28.80 -1.41
CA GLY A 65 -4.43 29.00 -1.96
C GLY A 65 -3.61 27.72 -2.17
N PHE A 66 -4.21 26.54 -2.04
CA PHE A 66 -3.51 25.28 -2.24
C PHE A 66 -3.53 24.87 -3.71
N GLU A 67 -2.37 24.93 -4.35
CA GLU A 67 -2.19 24.42 -5.70
C GLU A 67 -1.94 22.90 -5.62
N PRO A 68 -2.86 22.06 -6.10
CA PRO A 68 -2.73 20.61 -5.94
C PRO A 68 -1.50 20.08 -6.67
N PHE A 69 -0.76 19.18 -6.05
CA PHE A 69 0.41 18.58 -6.68
C PHE A 69 -0.02 17.49 -7.67
N ALA A 70 -0.41 17.91 -8.88
CA ALA A 70 -0.97 17.05 -9.92
C ALA A 70 -0.08 15.86 -10.29
N PHE A 71 1.23 15.97 -10.10
CA PHE A 71 2.18 14.87 -10.30
C PHE A 71 1.88 13.65 -9.40
N LEU A 72 1.47 13.86 -8.14
CA LEU A 72 1.17 12.74 -7.24
C LEU A 72 -0.10 11.97 -7.65
N ALA A 73 -1.01 12.63 -8.37
CA ALA A 73 -2.24 12.03 -8.88
C ALA A 73 -1.99 11.12 -10.09
N GLN A 74 -0.87 11.28 -10.80
CA GLN A 74 -0.53 10.41 -11.93
C GLN A 74 0.16 9.10 -11.50
N ALA A 75 0.24 8.15 -12.44
CA ALA A 75 0.94 6.87 -12.24
C ALA A 75 2.39 7.00 -11.70
N PRO A 76 3.26 7.90 -12.20
CA PRO A 76 4.61 8.07 -11.63
C PRO A 76 4.60 8.48 -10.15
N GLY A 77 3.64 9.30 -9.73
CA GLY A 77 3.48 9.71 -8.34
C GLY A 77 3.19 8.54 -7.38
N ALA A 78 2.48 7.51 -7.85
CA ALA A 78 2.21 6.31 -7.06
C ALA A 78 3.48 5.49 -6.78
N PHE A 79 4.40 5.39 -7.75
CA PHE A 79 5.68 4.69 -7.56
C PHE A 79 6.59 5.43 -6.57
N VAL A 80 6.61 6.76 -6.63
CA VAL A 80 7.37 7.58 -5.66
C VAL A 80 6.80 7.40 -4.26
N ALA A 81 5.48 7.47 -4.09
CA ALA A 81 4.82 7.26 -2.80
C ALA A 81 5.13 5.86 -2.22
N LEU A 82 5.10 4.82 -3.05
CA LEU A 82 5.48 3.47 -2.65
C LEU A 82 6.96 3.38 -2.23
N GLY A 83 7.87 4.01 -2.98
CA GLY A 83 9.29 4.08 -2.63
C GLY A 83 9.56 4.77 -1.29
N VAL A 84 8.87 5.89 -1.03
CA VAL A 84 8.95 6.61 0.25
C VAL A 84 8.41 5.76 1.39
N LEU A 85 7.29 5.07 1.19
CA LEU A 85 6.71 4.18 2.20
C LEU A 85 7.68 3.05 2.57
N LEU A 86 8.29 2.40 1.57
CA LEU A 86 9.31 1.37 1.78
C LEU A 86 10.55 1.92 2.50
N PHE A 87 10.99 3.13 2.14
CA PHE A 87 12.09 3.80 2.83
C PHE A 87 11.77 4.01 4.32
N VAL A 88 10.58 4.51 4.65
CA VAL A 88 10.14 4.72 6.03
C VAL A 88 10.06 3.40 6.79
N MET A 89 9.47 2.35 6.20
CA MET A 89 9.38 1.03 6.82
C MET A 89 10.75 0.44 7.11
N ASN A 90 11.68 0.52 6.15
CA ASN A 90 13.04 0.02 6.32
C ASN A 90 13.85 0.86 7.33
N ALA A 91 13.68 2.18 7.33
CA ALA A 91 14.30 3.06 8.30
C ALA A 91 13.79 2.78 9.72
N TYR A 92 12.48 2.59 9.87
CA TYR A 92 11.85 2.22 11.14
C TYR A 92 12.35 0.87 11.63
N ASP A 93 12.42 -0.14 10.76
CA ASP A 93 12.92 -1.46 11.13
C ASP A 93 14.40 -1.44 11.52
N ARG A 94 15.22 -0.67 10.80
CA ARG A 94 16.64 -0.45 11.13
C ARG A 94 16.80 0.25 12.49
N PHE A 95 15.96 1.24 12.78
CA PHE A 95 15.97 1.94 14.07
C PHE A 95 15.53 1.01 15.21
N ARG A 96 14.47 0.22 15.00
CA ARG A 96 13.99 -0.78 15.96
C ARG A 96 15.00 -1.89 16.21
N SER A 97 15.70 -2.34 15.17
CA SER A 97 16.76 -3.35 15.27
C SER A 97 17.97 -2.84 16.04
N ARG A 98 18.33 -1.56 15.88
CA ARG A 98 19.37 -0.90 16.69
C ARG A 98 19.01 -0.77 18.16
N MET A 99 17.73 -0.60 18.51
CA MET A 99 17.28 -0.51 19.91
C MET A 99 17.12 -1.88 20.60
N ARG A 100 17.10 -2.98 19.84
CA ARG A 100 17.03 -4.35 20.41
C ARG A 100 18.41 -5.03 20.56
N ALA A 101 19.48 -4.40 20.07
CA ALA A 101 20.86 -4.83 20.24
C ALA A 101 21.53 -4.01 21.36
#